data_AF-A0AA39TQ55-F1
#
_entry.id   AF-A0AA39TQ55-F1
#
_cell.length_a   1.000
_cell.length_b   1.000
_cell.length_c   1.000
_cell.angle_alpha   90.00
_cell.angle_beta   90.00
_cell.angle_gamma   90.00
#
_symmetry.space_group_name_H-M   'P 1'
#
loop_
_entity.id
_entity.type
_entity.pdbx_description
1 polymer ?
#
loop_
_entity_poly.entity_id
_entity_poly.type
_entity_poly.pdbx_seq_one_letter_code
_entity_poly.pdbx_strand_id
1 'polypeptide(L)'
;TFDDLEGMLSLAETWGAKGAVDVVHASITVPVFLQEPLRVYAIAMRFGWDEEAELASRHTLELSLHEEQHQEALHRISTRVLVKLFKFHRKRRDVFCTGMAAKGEERRCAGCGEAVGGAGWAALVWRMFWEMDTRPSGEGLCSLEVEEWDEMERCLGESC
;
A
#
# COMPACT_ATOMS: atom_id res chain seq x y z
N THR A 1 -18.48 17.72 2.14
CA THR A 1 -17.63 16.75 2.86
C THR A 1 -17.76 15.40 2.17
N PHE A 2 -17.06 14.35 2.62
CA PHE A 2 -17.23 13.01 2.05
C PHE A 2 -18.63 12.45 2.36
N ASP A 3 -19.17 12.74 3.54
CA ASP A 3 -20.53 12.31 3.94
C ASP A 3 -21.61 12.92 3.03
N ASP A 4 -21.44 14.19 2.62
CA ASP A 4 -22.34 14.84 1.66
C ASP A 4 -22.31 14.14 0.29
N LEU A 5 -21.13 13.69 -0.15
CA LEU A 5 -20.94 12.99 -1.42
C LEU A 5 -21.62 11.61 -1.39
N GLU A 6 -21.45 10.84 -0.31
CA GLU A 6 -22.14 9.56 -0.10
C GLU A 6 -23.66 9.73 -0.01
N GLY A 7 -24.12 10.78 0.68
CA GLY A 7 -25.53 11.15 0.74
C GLY A 7 -26.11 11.48 -0.64
N MET A 8 -25.36 12.25 -1.44
CA MET A 8 -25.76 12.58 -2.81
C MET A 8 -25.81 11.35 -3.72
N LEU A 9 -24.86 10.42 -3.60
CA LEU A 9 -24.87 9.16 -4.35
C LEU A 9 -26.08 8.30 -3.98
N SER A 10 -26.39 8.18 -2.69
CA SER A 10 -27.56 7.43 -2.21
C SER A 10 -28.89 8.00 -2.74
N LEU A 11 -29.02 9.33 -2.74
CA LEU A 11 -30.16 10.01 -3.35
C LEU A 11 -30.17 9.83 -4.87
N ALA A 12 -29.04 9.95 -5.54
CA ALA A 12 -28.97 9.78 -6.99
C ALA A 12 -29.39 8.37 -7.44
N GLU A 13 -28.98 7.34 -6.71
CA GLU A 13 -29.43 5.95 -6.95
C GLU A 13 -30.94 5.81 -6.71
N THR A 14 -31.44 6.34 -5.59
CA THR A 14 -32.86 6.24 -5.21
C THR A 14 -33.79 6.93 -6.21
N TRP A 15 -33.35 8.04 -6.80
CA TRP A 15 -34.15 8.87 -7.71
C TRP A 15 -33.82 8.64 -9.18
N GLY A 16 -32.89 7.73 -9.51
CA GLY A 16 -32.43 7.48 -10.88
C GLY A 16 -31.73 8.68 -11.53
N ALA A 17 -31.17 9.59 -10.74
CA ALA A 17 -30.56 10.83 -11.20
C ALA A 17 -29.13 10.60 -11.72
N LYS A 18 -29.00 9.96 -12.89
CA LYS A 18 -27.71 9.60 -13.48
C LYS A 18 -26.72 10.78 -13.58
N GLY A 19 -27.19 11.96 -13.95
CA GLY A 19 -26.33 13.15 -14.06
C GLY A 19 -25.64 13.53 -12.73
N ALA A 20 -26.27 13.26 -11.59
CA ALA A 20 -25.63 13.49 -10.29
C ALA A 20 -24.50 12.48 -10.03
N VAL A 21 -24.69 11.22 -10.44
CA VAL A 21 -23.64 10.19 -10.38
C VAL A 21 -22.45 10.58 -11.25
N ASP A 22 -22.69 11.08 -12.46
CA ASP A 22 -21.63 11.51 -13.38
C ASP A 22 -20.83 12.71 -12.82
N VAL A 23 -21.49 13.64 -12.12
CA VAL A 23 -20.81 14.76 -11.44
C VAL A 23 -19.91 14.27 -10.29
N VAL A 24 -20.36 13.28 -9.53
CA VAL A 24 -19.50 12.67 -8.49
C VAL A 24 -18.32 11.96 -9.11
N HIS A 25 -18.56 11.17 -10.16
CA HIS A 25 -17.50 10.44 -10.85
C HIS A 25 -16.38 11.39 -11.29
N ALA A 26 -16.75 12.52 -11.90
CA ALA A 26 -15.80 13.54 -12.35
C ALA A 26 -15.05 14.29 -11.22
N SER A 27 -15.50 14.19 -9.96
CA SER A 27 -14.93 14.94 -8.84
C SER A 27 -14.35 14.08 -7.72
N ILE A 28 -14.62 12.77 -7.67
CA ILE A 28 -14.21 11.92 -6.53
C ILE A 28 -12.69 11.75 -6.40
N THR A 29 -11.93 12.09 -7.44
CA THR A 29 -10.46 12.03 -7.47
C THR A 29 -9.77 13.35 -7.15
N VAL A 30 -10.52 14.40 -6.79
CA VAL A 30 -9.86 15.65 -6.35
C VAL A 30 -9.10 15.43 -5.04
N PRO A 31 -8.01 16.18 -4.79
CA PRO A 31 -7.11 15.91 -3.65
C PRO A 31 -7.76 15.86 -2.27
N VAL A 32 -8.86 16.59 -2.05
CA VAL A 32 -9.57 16.56 -0.76
C VAL A 32 -10.20 15.20 -0.46
N PHE A 33 -10.66 14.46 -1.48
CA PHE A 33 -11.25 13.13 -1.29
C PHE A 33 -10.19 12.03 -1.27
N LEU A 34 -9.06 12.22 -1.96
CA LEU A 34 -7.94 11.26 -1.96
C LEU A 34 -7.21 11.17 -0.60
N GLN A 35 -7.48 12.09 0.33
CA GLN A 35 -7.06 11.96 1.73
C GLN A 35 -7.81 10.83 2.47
N GLU A 36 -8.96 10.38 1.94
CA GLU A 36 -9.72 9.24 2.43
C GLU A 36 -9.77 8.12 1.37
N PRO A 37 -8.61 7.57 0.94
CA PRO A 37 -8.53 6.75 -0.26
C PRO A 37 -9.30 5.42 -0.16
N LEU A 38 -9.49 4.90 1.07
CA LEU A 38 -10.30 3.70 1.30
C LEU A 38 -11.78 3.91 0.92
N ARG A 39 -12.33 5.09 1.21
CA ARG A 39 -13.72 5.42 0.87
C ARG A 39 -13.88 5.65 -0.62
N VAL A 40 -12.93 6.37 -1.24
CA VAL A 40 -12.91 6.55 -2.71
C VAL A 40 -12.83 5.19 -3.41
N TYR A 41 -11.93 4.32 -2.97
CA TYR A 41 -11.79 2.97 -3.50
C TYR A 41 -13.10 2.17 -3.38
N ALA A 42 -13.76 2.23 -2.21
CA ALA A 42 -15.03 1.55 -1.98
C ALA A 42 -16.13 1.99 -2.95
N ILE A 43 -16.29 3.31 -3.13
CA ILE A 43 -17.29 3.89 -4.03
C ILE A 43 -16.96 3.54 -5.47
N ALA A 44 -15.73 3.78 -5.91
CA ALA A 44 -15.32 3.51 -7.29
C ALA A 44 -15.54 2.04 -7.66
N MET A 45 -15.20 1.12 -6.76
CA MET A 45 -15.45 -0.32 -6.93
C MET A 45 -16.94 -0.68 -6.93
N ARG A 46 -17.79 0.06 -6.21
CA ARG A 46 -19.25 -0.15 -6.20
C ARG A 46 -19.89 0.26 -7.52
N PHE A 47 -19.43 1.35 -8.11
CA PHE A 47 -19.97 1.89 -9.37
C PHE A 47 -19.25 1.40 -10.63
N GLY A 48 -18.15 0.65 -10.49
CA GLY A 48 -17.37 0.16 -11.63
C GLY A 48 -16.51 1.24 -12.29
N TRP A 49 -16.07 2.22 -11.51
CA TRP A 49 -15.17 3.29 -11.92
C TRP A 49 -13.72 2.80 -11.79
N ASP A 50 -13.30 2.00 -12.76
CA ASP A 50 -12.05 1.24 -12.65
C ASP A 50 -10.80 2.13 -12.55
N GLU A 51 -10.77 3.27 -13.24
CA GLU A 51 -9.64 4.21 -13.22
C GLU A 51 -9.50 4.88 -11.83
N GLU A 52 -10.62 5.31 -11.26
CA GLU A 52 -10.69 5.94 -9.94
C GLU A 52 -10.37 4.93 -8.84
N ALA A 53 -10.84 3.69 -9.00
CA ALA A 53 -10.51 2.59 -8.09
C ALA A 53 -9.01 2.27 -8.14
N GLU A 54 -8.40 2.26 -9.34
CA GLU A 54 -6.97 2.06 -9.48
C GLU A 54 -6.20 3.19 -8.79
N LEU A 55 -6.53 4.45 -9.08
CA LEU A 55 -5.89 5.61 -8.47
C LEU A 55 -6.00 5.56 -6.93
N ALA A 56 -7.20 5.38 -6.40
CA ALA A 56 -7.44 5.30 -4.97
C ALA A 56 -6.67 4.14 -4.32
N SER A 57 -6.62 2.98 -4.98
CA SER A 57 -5.86 1.82 -4.48
C SER A 57 -4.36 2.13 -4.32
N ARG A 58 -3.77 2.95 -5.19
CA ARG A 58 -2.37 3.36 -5.06
C ARG A 58 -2.15 4.24 -3.84
N HIS A 59 -3.07 5.18 -3.57
CA HIS A 59 -3.02 6.01 -2.35
C HIS A 59 -3.18 5.19 -1.07
N THR A 60 -3.88 4.04 -1.11
CA THR A 60 -3.95 3.17 0.08
C THR A 60 -2.61 2.52 0.45
N LEU A 61 -1.61 2.52 -0.43
CA LEU A 61 -0.30 1.91 -0.14
C LEU A 61 0.50 2.68 0.93
N GLU A 62 0.16 3.95 1.16
CA GLU A 62 0.73 4.77 2.23
C GLU A 62 0.10 4.45 3.59
N LEU A 63 -1.04 3.75 3.60
CA LEU A 63 -1.79 3.40 4.80
C LEU A 63 -1.44 2.00 5.28
N SER A 64 -1.39 1.85 6.60
CA SER A 64 -1.43 0.53 7.22
C SER A 64 -2.87 0.10 7.43
N LEU A 65 -3.32 -0.88 6.64
CA LEU A 65 -4.69 -1.41 6.73
C LEU A 65 -5.01 -2.08 8.08
N HIS A 66 -4.00 -2.25 8.94
CA HIS A 66 -4.12 -2.84 10.27
C HIS A 66 -4.34 -1.80 11.37
N GLU A 67 -4.12 -0.50 11.10
CA GLU A 67 -4.34 0.56 12.07
C GLU A 67 -5.84 0.75 12.37
N GLU A 68 -6.16 0.92 13.66
CA GLU A 68 -7.54 0.99 14.17
C GLU A 68 -8.34 2.14 13.52
N GLN A 69 -7.67 3.25 13.20
CA GLN A 69 -8.25 4.42 12.54
C GLN A 69 -8.89 4.11 11.18
N HIS A 70 -8.49 3.03 10.51
CA HIS A 70 -9.02 2.65 9.20
C HIS A 70 -10.14 1.61 9.28
N GLN A 71 -10.42 1.03 10.45
CA GLN A 71 -11.39 -0.07 10.58
C GLN A 71 -12.80 0.34 10.15
N GLU A 72 -13.27 1.52 10.53
CA GLU A 72 -14.58 2.04 10.12
C GLU A 72 -14.72 2.11 8.60
N ALA A 73 -13.70 2.61 7.91
CA ALA A 73 -13.69 2.68 6.45
C ALA A 73 -13.67 1.26 5.83
N LEU A 74 -12.84 0.36 6.37
CA LEU A 74 -12.73 -1.03 5.89
C LEU A 74 -14.02 -1.83 6.09
N HIS A 75 -14.74 -1.62 7.20
CA HIS A 75 -16.02 -2.28 7.49
C HIS A 75 -17.12 -1.96 6.49
N ARG A 76 -17.05 -0.78 5.86
CA ARG A 76 -18.01 -0.34 4.83
C ARG A 76 -17.72 -0.97 3.46
N ILE A 77 -16.54 -1.57 3.28
CA ILE A 77 -16.15 -2.21 2.04
C ILE A 77 -16.69 -3.64 2.01
N SER A 78 -17.35 -4.01 0.91
CA SER A 78 -17.76 -5.41 0.73
C SER A 78 -16.56 -6.37 0.79
N THR A 79 -16.74 -7.56 1.35
CA THR A 79 -15.65 -8.55 1.49
C THR A 79 -14.94 -8.85 0.17
N ARG A 80 -15.67 -8.87 -0.95
CA ARG A 80 -15.08 -9.11 -2.29
C ARG A 80 -14.10 -8.00 -2.68
N VAL A 81 -14.45 -6.75 -2.42
CA VAL A 81 -13.61 -5.59 -2.72
C VAL A 81 -12.44 -5.53 -1.75
N LEU A 82 -12.67 -5.83 -0.48
CA LEU A 82 -11.63 -5.92 0.54
C LEU A 82 -10.56 -6.96 0.19
N VAL A 83 -10.96 -8.16 -0.25
CA VAL A 83 -10.04 -9.21 -0.70
C VAL A 83 -9.19 -8.75 -1.90
N LYS A 84 -9.75 -7.96 -2.83
CA LYS A 84 -8.97 -7.39 -3.93
C LYS A 84 -7.90 -6.42 -3.42
N LEU A 85 -8.25 -5.55 -2.47
CA LEU A 85 -7.33 -4.60 -1.86
C LEU A 85 -6.18 -5.30 -1.13
N PHE A 86 -6.47 -6.28 -0.27
CA PHE A 86 -5.44 -7.04 0.43
C PHE A 86 -4.53 -7.82 -0.52
N LYS A 87 -5.08 -8.38 -1.61
CA LYS A 87 -4.25 -9.03 -2.65
C LYS A 87 -3.33 -8.04 -3.36
N PHE A 88 -3.79 -6.81 -3.59
CA PHE A 88 -3.00 -5.75 -4.20
C PHE A 88 -1.81 -5.35 -3.31
N HIS A 89 -2.07 -5.09 -2.02
CA HIS A 89 -1.03 -4.82 -1.01
C HIS A 89 -0.02 -5.96 -0.92
N ARG A 90 -0.51 -7.18 -0.73
CA ARG A 90 0.32 -8.40 -0.64
C ARG A 90 1.17 -8.62 -1.89
N LYS A 91 0.60 -8.46 -3.10
CA LYS A 91 1.33 -8.67 -4.35
C LYS A 91 2.56 -7.76 -4.44
N ARG A 92 2.44 -6.52 -3.98
CA ARG A 92 3.53 -5.53 -4.03
C ARG A 92 4.68 -5.93 -3.10
N ARG A 93 4.35 -6.33 -1.86
CA ARG A 93 5.28 -6.93 -0.90
C ARG A 93 5.96 -8.18 -1.47
N ASP A 94 5.18 -9.13 -1.99
CA ASP A 94 5.70 -10.42 -2.49
C ASP A 94 6.69 -10.22 -3.67
N VAL A 95 6.41 -9.28 -4.58
CA VAL A 95 7.33 -8.91 -5.68
C VAL A 95 8.61 -8.29 -5.14
N PHE A 96 8.50 -7.36 -4.19
CA PHE A 96 9.66 -6.73 -3.56
C PHE A 96 10.56 -7.78 -2.88
N CYS A 97 9.98 -8.65 -2.05
CA CYS A 97 10.75 -9.64 -1.29
C CYS A 97 11.40 -10.70 -2.17
N THR A 98 10.74 -11.10 -3.27
CA THR A 98 11.36 -11.98 -4.27
C THR A 98 12.60 -11.34 -4.89
N GLY A 99 12.52 -10.04 -5.23
CA GLY A 99 13.67 -9.30 -5.76
C GLY A 99 14.82 -9.15 -4.77
N MET A 100 14.52 -8.99 -3.48
CA MET A 100 15.54 -8.87 -2.43
C MET A 100 16.19 -10.22 -2.10
N ALA A 101 15.43 -11.31 -2.05
CA ALA A 101 16.00 -12.64 -1.84
C ALA A 101 17.05 -12.98 -2.91
N ALA A 102 16.74 -12.73 -4.19
CA ALA A 102 17.67 -12.98 -5.30
C ALA A 102 19.00 -12.21 -5.17
N LYS A 103 18.97 -10.97 -4.67
CA LYS A 103 20.19 -10.16 -4.44
C LYS A 103 21.07 -10.67 -3.30
N GLY A 104 20.51 -11.42 -2.35
CA GLY A 104 21.26 -11.97 -1.23
C GLY A 104 22.25 -13.06 -1.63
N GLU A 105 21.86 -13.89 -2.60
CA GLU A 105 22.67 -15.02 -3.08
C GLU A 105 23.95 -14.56 -3.80
N GLU A 106 23.99 -13.31 -4.26
CA GLU A 106 25.11 -12.73 -5.02
C GLU A 106 26.12 -11.98 -4.13
N ARG A 107 25.86 -11.84 -2.82
CA ARG A 107 26.72 -11.03 -1.95
C ARG A 107 28.08 -11.65 -1.70
N ARG A 108 29.12 -10.90 -2.06
CA ARG A 108 30.52 -11.22 -1.84
C ARG A 108 31.20 -10.05 -1.17
N CYS A 109 32.21 -10.33 -0.35
CA CYS A 109 33.00 -9.30 0.29
C CYS A 109 33.78 -8.51 -0.76
N ALA A 110 33.70 -7.18 -0.71
CA ALA A 110 34.40 -6.30 -1.65
C ALA A 110 35.94 -6.39 -1.55
N GLY A 111 36.48 -6.83 -0.40
CA GLY A 111 37.91 -6.97 -0.17
C GLY A 111 38.48 -8.33 -0.55
N CYS A 112 37.82 -9.43 -0.14
CA CYS A 112 38.35 -10.79 -0.27
C CYS A 112 37.61 -11.64 -1.33
N GLY A 113 36.42 -11.22 -1.80
CA GLY A 113 35.62 -11.96 -2.80
C GLY A 113 34.89 -13.20 -2.27
N GLU A 114 35.10 -13.56 -1.00
CA GLU A 114 34.40 -14.67 -0.35
C GLU A 114 32.93 -14.33 -0.07
N ALA A 115 32.11 -15.38 0.06
CA ALA A 115 30.72 -15.21 0.45
C ALA A 115 30.66 -14.65 1.87
N VAL A 116 29.97 -13.52 2.05
CA VAL A 116 29.70 -12.96 3.38
C VAL A 116 28.59 -13.78 4.02
N GLY A 117 28.64 -13.93 5.35
CA GLY A 117 27.52 -14.53 6.10
C GLY A 117 26.19 -13.89 5.71
N GLY A 118 25.14 -14.69 5.54
CA GLY A 118 23.84 -14.21 5.05
C GLY A 118 22.91 -13.71 6.16
N ALA A 119 23.35 -13.68 7.43
CA ALA A 119 22.46 -13.50 8.57
C ALA A 119 21.99 -12.04 8.74
N GLY A 120 22.91 -11.08 8.63
CA GLY A 120 22.63 -9.65 8.65
C GLY A 120 21.83 -9.23 7.44
N TRP A 121 22.14 -9.75 6.26
CA TRP A 121 21.28 -9.58 5.07
C TRP A 121 19.86 -10.10 5.30
N ALA A 122 19.72 -11.33 5.79
CA ALA A 122 18.41 -11.93 6.02
C ALA A 122 17.61 -11.10 7.04
N ALA A 123 18.25 -10.63 8.12
CA ALA A 123 17.62 -9.75 9.10
C ALA A 123 17.13 -8.45 8.46
N LEU A 124 17.94 -7.79 7.63
CA LEU A 124 17.56 -6.57 6.92
C LEU A 124 16.40 -6.81 5.95
N VAL A 125 16.44 -7.89 5.17
CA VAL A 125 15.35 -8.25 4.25
C VAL A 125 14.06 -8.54 5.01
N TRP A 126 14.12 -9.19 6.17
CA TRP A 126 12.97 -9.41 7.05
C TRP A 126 12.40 -8.10 7.59
N ARG A 127 13.25 -7.16 7.98
CA ARG A 127 12.82 -5.82 8.42
C ARG A 127 12.12 -5.06 7.28
N MET A 128 12.69 -5.08 6.08
CA MET A 128 12.08 -4.48 4.89
C MET A 128 10.77 -5.17 4.49
N PHE A 129 10.68 -6.49 4.65
CA PHE A 129 9.43 -7.25 4.44
C PHE A 129 8.33 -6.75 5.38
N TRP A 130 8.64 -6.55 6.65
CA TRP A 130 7.68 -6.06 7.64
C TRP A 130 7.20 -4.64 7.31
N GLU A 131 8.12 -3.77 6.91
CA GLU A 131 7.77 -2.41 6.47
C GLU A 131 6.82 -2.45 5.26
N MET A 132 7.13 -3.27 4.25
CA MET A 132 6.28 -3.43 3.07
C MET A 132 4.93 -4.11 3.36
N ASP A 133 4.84 -4.91 4.42
CA ASP A 133 3.57 -5.48 4.89
C ASP A 133 2.68 -4.43 5.56
N THR A 134 3.33 -3.47 6.25
CA THR A 134 2.65 -2.39 6.97
C THR A 134 2.28 -1.24 6.02
N ARG A 135 3.21 -0.75 5.20
CA ARG A 135 3.04 0.36 4.26
C ARG A 135 3.73 0.04 2.93
N PRO A 136 3.04 -0.61 1.99
CA PRO A 136 3.65 -1.06 0.75
C PRO A 136 3.96 0.05 -0.27
N SER A 137 3.81 1.33 0.08
CA SER A 137 4.27 2.46 -0.75
C SER A 137 5.77 2.37 -1.02
N GLY A 138 6.53 1.89 -0.02
CA GLY A 138 7.98 1.84 -0.03
C GLY A 138 8.65 3.17 0.36
N GLU A 139 7.87 4.16 0.81
CA GLU A 139 8.39 5.47 1.22
C GLU A 139 9.35 5.35 2.41
N GLY A 140 8.98 4.57 3.44
CA GLY A 140 9.85 4.29 4.58
C GLY A 140 11.10 3.47 4.23
N LEU A 141 11.12 2.75 3.10
CA LEU A 141 12.32 2.08 2.60
C LEU A 141 13.27 3.00 1.82
N CYS A 142 12.74 4.09 1.27
CA CYS A 142 13.51 5.06 0.50
C CYS A 142 13.89 6.29 1.34
N SER A 143 13.50 6.32 2.62
CA SER A 143 13.84 7.38 3.56
C SER A 143 15.23 7.14 4.15
N LEU A 144 15.80 8.19 4.76
CA LEU A 144 17.05 8.09 5.51
C LEU A 144 16.91 7.23 6.78
N GLU A 145 15.68 6.92 7.20
CA GLU A 145 15.41 6.14 8.41
C GLU A 145 15.95 4.70 8.31
N VAL A 146 16.12 4.17 7.10
CA VAL A 146 16.73 2.85 6.88
C VAL A 146 18.18 2.80 7.36
N GLU A 147 18.90 3.92 7.32
CA GLU A 147 20.29 3.99 7.81
C GLU A 147 20.35 3.85 9.33
N GLU A 148 19.28 4.17 10.04
CA GLU A 148 19.17 4.08 11.50
C GLU A 148 18.76 2.67 11.98
N TRP A 149 18.51 1.73 11.07
CA TRP A 149 18.08 0.38 11.46
C TRP A 149 19.24 -0.48 11.94
N ASP A 150 19.09 -1.09 13.12
CA ASP A 150 20.03 -2.08 13.65
C ASP A 150 20.36 -3.18 12.63
N GLU A 151 19.38 -3.62 11.84
CA GLU A 151 19.60 -4.63 10.80
C GLU A 151 20.48 -4.13 9.65
N MET A 152 20.41 -2.82 9.33
CA MET A 152 21.27 -2.20 8.32
C MET A 152 22.71 -2.13 8.83
N GLU A 153 22.92 -1.70 10.07
CA GLU A 153 24.26 -1.69 10.69
C GLU A 153 24.85 -3.11 10.75
N ARG A 154 24.07 -4.10 11.19
CA ARG A 154 24.50 -5.51 11.22
C ARG A 154 24.88 -6.01 9.84
N CYS A 155 24.05 -5.72 8.85
CA CYS A 155 24.29 -6.09 7.46
C CYS A 155 25.58 -5.46 6.89
N LEU A 156 25.90 -4.23 7.28
CA LEU A 156 27.13 -3.55 6.84
C LEU A 156 28.37 -4.00 7.62
N GLY A 157 28.20 -4.36 8.90
CA GLY A 157 29.26 -4.83 9.79
C GLY A 157 29.65 -6.30 9.60
N GLU A 158 28.88 -7.06 8.80
CA GLU A 158 29.24 -8.42 8.44
C GLU A 158 30.53 -8.44 7.62
N SER A 159 31.57 -9.04 8.19
CA SER A 159 32.89 -9.22 7.58
C SER A 159 33.04 -10.63 7.02
N CYS A 160 33.91 -10.76 6.01
CA CYS A 160 34.72 -11.98 5.86
C CYS A 160 35.91 -11.86 6.82
#